data_AF-A0A1R1DZK7-F1
#
_entry.id   AF-A0A1R1DZK7-F1
#
_cell.length_a   1.000
_cell.length_b   1.000
_cell.length_c   1.000
_cell.angle_alpha   90.00
_cell.angle_beta   90.00
_cell.angle_gamma   90.00
#
_symmetry.space_group_name_H-M   'P 1'
#
loop_
_entity.id
_entity.type
_entity.pdbx_description
1 polymer ?
#
loop_
_entity_poly.entity_id
_entity_poly.type
_entity_poly.pdbx_seq_one_letter_code
_entity_poly.pdbx_strand_id
1 'polypeptide(L)'
;MSQKIYEMVTDKIIQLLQAGVIPWRRPWRSGAAVNWQTQRPYRGINAFLLEAGEYATFKCITEAGGTVKKGAKGEIVVFWKWLEKENEETGELEKIPLLRYYRVFNIATQCEGLQSKRDGGAQQDHDPIEEAEQLIAGYADRPPIRFAPGRAFYRPADDIISVPPLVDYDQPEEYYCTVFHELVHSTGHAKRLNRSGITELAAFGDENYSKEELIAEIGAAMMCAVCGIDNTTMENSAAYINGWLRALKEDQRLIVQAAGKAQRAADYMQGITFESSEA
;
A
#
# COMPACT_ATOMS: atom_id res chain seq x y z
N MET A 1 11.50 19.31 -9.76
CA MET A 1 10.38 19.35 -8.78
C MET A 1 10.00 17.97 -8.26
N SER A 2 9.83 16.96 -9.12
CA SER A 2 9.47 15.59 -8.73
C SER A 2 10.44 14.94 -7.72
N GLN A 3 11.76 15.12 -7.91
CA GLN A 3 12.77 14.55 -7.01
C GLN A 3 12.59 14.96 -5.54
N LYS A 4 12.29 16.25 -5.29
CA LYS A 4 12.03 16.75 -3.93
C LYS A 4 10.78 16.15 -3.28
N ILE A 5 9.79 15.74 -4.09
CA ILE A 5 8.57 15.10 -3.60
C ILE A 5 8.89 13.67 -3.14
N TYR A 6 9.67 12.94 -3.94
CA TYR A 6 10.16 11.62 -3.57
C TYR A 6 10.98 11.67 -2.27
N GLU A 7 11.95 12.58 -2.18
CA GLU A 7 12.75 12.81 -0.96
C GLU A 7 11.87 13.07 0.25
N MET A 8 10.92 14.00 0.16
CA MET A 8 10.03 14.34 1.28
C MET A 8 9.21 13.15 1.79
N VAL A 9 8.70 12.32 0.89
CA VAL A 9 7.93 11.12 1.26
C VAL A 9 8.84 10.07 1.87
N THR A 10 9.98 9.80 1.24
CA THR A 10 10.93 8.79 1.70
C THR A 10 11.55 9.16 3.04
N ASP A 11 11.90 10.44 3.26
CA ASP A 11 12.39 10.93 4.55
C ASP A 11 11.36 10.72 5.67
N LYS A 12 10.07 10.97 5.41
CA LYS A 12 9.00 10.69 6.39
C LYS A 12 8.93 9.20 6.74
N ILE A 13 9.05 8.32 5.76
CA ILE A 13 9.07 6.86 5.99
C ILE A 13 10.34 6.45 6.76
N ILE A 14 11.50 6.97 6.39
CA ILE A 14 12.77 6.72 7.10
C ILE A 14 12.66 7.15 8.57
N GLN A 15 12.07 8.30 8.86
CA GLN A 15 11.87 8.78 10.24
C GLN A 15 10.99 7.83 11.05
N LEU A 16 9.90 7.30 10.46
CA LEU A 16 9.04 6.31 11.11
C LEU A 16 9.83 5.03 11.41
N LEU A 17 10.56 4.49 10.42
CA LEU A 17 11.36 3.29 10.58
C LEU A 17 12.47 3.46 11.64
N GLN A 18 13.12 4.63 11.69
CA GLN A 18 14.12 4.95 12.71
C GLN A 18 13.52 5.07 14.12
N ALA A 19 12.25 5.46 14.23
CA ALA A 19 11.49 5.46 15.47
C ALA A 19 10.96 4.06 15.85
N GLY A 20 11.27 3.02 15.09
CA GLY A 20 10.78 1.65 15.30
C GLY A 20 9.35 1.41 14.82
N VAL A 21 8.77 2.34 14.06
CA VAL A 21 7.41 2.22 13.52
C VAL A 21 7.49 1.78 12.06
N ILE A 22 6.91 0.62 11.74
CA ILE A 22 6.77 0.14 10.36
C ILE A 22 5.41 0.62 9.84
N PRO A 23 5.33 1.57 8.89
CA PRO A 23 4.06 2.26 8.56
C PRO A 23 2.96 1.35 8.00
N TRP A 24 3.36 0.23 7.39
CA TRP A 24 2.47 -0.79 6.85
C TRP A 24 2.16 -1.92 7.85
N ARG A 25 2.64 -1.84 9.11
CA ARG A 25 2.19 -2.71 10.20
C ARG A 25 1.43 -1.89 11.22
N ARG A 26 0.14 -2.16 11.38
CA ARG A 26 -0.73 -1.39 12.29
C ARG A 26 -1.44 -2.35 13.25
N PRO A 27 -1.25 -2.22 14.58
CA PRO A 27 -1.74 -3.18 15.57
C PRO A 27 -3.25 -3.08 15.86
N TRP A 28 -4.01 -2.38 15.04
CA TRP A 28 -5.43 -2.15 15.31
C TRP A 28 -6.24 -2.01 14.03
N ARG A 29 -7.49 -2.48 14.10
CA ARG A 29 -8.51 -2.24 13.08
C ARG A 29 -8.91 -0.76 13.12
N SER A 30 -8.18 0.10 12.42
CA SER A 30 -8.63 1.47 12.16
C SER A 30 -9.16 1.56 10.74
N GLY A 31 -10.33 2.19 10.56
CA GLY A 31 -10.83 2.49 9.22
C GLY A 31 -9.81 3.27 8.40
N ALA A 32 -9.81 3.10 7.09
CA ALA A 32 -8.82 3.74 6.21
C ALA A 32 -8.86 5.28 6.31
N ALA A 33 -7.75 5.94 5.98
CA ALA A 33 -7.78 7.36 5.65
C ALA A 33 -8.60 7.56 4.36
N VAL A 34 -9.58 8.46 4.35
CA VAL A 34 -10.37 8.81 3.16
C VAL A 34 -10.34 10.29 2.86
N ASN A 35 -10.55 10.63 1.60
CA ASN A 35 -10.89 11.99 1.21
C ASN A 35 -12.29 12.32 1.74
N TRP A 36 -12.42 13.40 2.52
CA TRP A 36 -13.70 13.82 3.12
C TRP A 36 -14.79 14.14 2.09
N GLN A 37 -14.42 14.67 0.92
CA GLN A 37 -15.40 15.06 -0.09
C GLN A 37 -15.96 13.82 -0.81
N THR A 38 -15.08 12.95 -1.32
CA THR A 38 -15.44 11.80 -2.15
C THR A 38 -15.67 10.51 -1.37
N GLN A 39 -15.27 10.48 -0.09
CA GLN A 39 -15.25 9.29 0.77
C GLN A 39 -14.41 8.12 0.23
N ARG A 40 -13.59 8.35 -0.81
CA ARG A 40 -12.71 7.33 -1.36
C ARG A 40 -11.46 7.17 -0.48
N PRO A 41 -11.02 5.93 -0.22
CA PRO A 41 -9.80 5.68 0.55
C PRO A 41 -8.58 6.21 -0.19
N TYR A 42 -7.63 6.75 0.56
CA TYR A 42 -6.30 7.05 0.03
C TYR A 42 -5.59 5.75 -0.35
N ARG A 43 -4.80 5.81 -1.42
CA ARG A 43 -4.21 4.62 -2.08
C ARG A 43 -2.70 4.73 -2.19
N GLY A 44 -2.04 3.59 -2.40
CA GLY A 44 -0.59 3.51 -2.54
C GLY A 44 0.11 4.06 -1.31
N ILE A 45 1.15 4.88 -1.51
CA ILE A 45 1.92 5.41 -0.39
C ILE A 45 1.08 6.28 0.56
N ASN A 46 0.02 6.92 0.08
CA ASN A 46 -0.84 7.77 0.91
C ASN A 46 -1.58 6.99 2.00
N ALA A 47 -1.81 5.69 1.81
CA ALA A 47 -2.40 4.82 2.83
C ALA A 47 -1.50 4.73 4.09
N PHE A 48 -0.19 4.90 3.92
CA PHE A 48 0.79 4.83 5.01
C PHE A 48 1.23 6.21 5.53
N LEU A 49 0.97 7.28 4.78
CA LEU A 49 1.32 8.65 5.20
C LEU A 49 0.27 9.28 6.13
N LEU A 50 -0.94 8.74 6.13
CA LEU A 50 -2.08 9.27 6.88
C LEU A 50 -2.54 8.27 7.94
N GLU A 51 -2.93 8.82 9.08
CA GLU A 51 -3.69 8.08 10.08
C GLU A 51 -5.14 7.92 9.65
N ALA A 52 -5.86 7.00 10.29
CA ALA A 52 -7.29 6.82 10.06
C ALA A 52 -8.08 8.14 10.23
N GLY A 53 -9.02 8.39 9.34
CA GLY A 53 -9.88 9.58 9.40
C GLY A 53 -10.27 10.14 8.04
N GLU A 54 -10.98 11.26 8.07
CA GLU A 54 -11.37 12.02 6.88
C GLU A 54 -10.44 13.21 6.71
N TYR A 55 -9.93 13.41 5.50
CA TYR A 55 -8.98 14.47 5.18
C TYR A 55 -9.45 15.30 3.99
N ALA A 56 -9.16 16.59 4.01
CA ALA A 56 -9.39 17.48 2.88
C ALA A 56 -8.30 18.53 2.74
N THR A 57 -8.16 19.09 1.54
CA THR A 57 -7.24 20.22 1.32
C THR A 57 -7.79 21.51 1.94
N PHE A 58 -6.93 22.47 2.23
CA PHE A 58 -7.34 23.80 2.72
C PHE A 58 -8.42 24.45 1.84
N LYS A 59 -8.27 24.32 0.52
CA LYS A 59 -9.22 24.84 -0.46
C LYS A 59 -10.58 24.18 -0.29
N CYS A 60 -10.64 22.84 -0.30
CA CYS A 60 -11.87 22.08 -0.10
C CYS A 60 -12.57 22.45 1.23
N ILE A 61 -11.80 22.63 2.30
CA ILE A 61 -12.32 22.98 3.63
C ILE A 61 -12.98 24.36 3.59
N THR A 62 -12.30 25.34 3.01
CA THR A 62 -12.78 26.72 2.91
C THR A 62 -14.03 26.82 2.02
N GLU A 63 -14.02 26.14 0.86
CA GLU A 63 -15.17 26.10 -0.06
C GLU A 63 -16.40 25.43 0.55
N ALA A 64 -16.19 24.47 1.46
CA ALA A 64 -17.25 23.82 2.20
C ALA A 64 -17.74 24.61 3.44
N GLY A 65 -17.25 25.84 3.65
CA GLY A 65 -17.63 26.70 4.80
C GLY A 65 -16.90 26.38 6.10
N GLY A 66 -15.89 25.50 6.06
CA GLY A 66 -15.05 25.15 7.18
C GLY A 66 -13.84 26.06 7.36
N THR A 67 -13.16 25.93 8.50
CA THR A 67 -11.91 26.64 8.80
C THR A 67 -10.87 25.68 9.37
N VAL A 68 -9.61 25.82 8.95
CA VAL A 68 -8.48 25.10 9.55
C VAL A 68 -8.05 25.82 10.84
N LYS A 69 -7.93 25.09 11.94
CA LYS A 69 -7.51 25.64 13.24
C LYS A 69 -6.15 26.34 13.13
N LYS A 70 -6.01 27.50 13.79
CA LYS A 70 -4.76 28.27 13.78
C LYS A 70 -3.61 27.42 14.34
N GLY A 71 -2.53 27.31 13.57
CA GLY A 71 -1.34 26.53 13.95
C GLY A 71 -1.39 25.05 13.60
N ALA A 72 -2.50 24.55 13.03
CA ALA A 72 -2.57 23.18 12.54
C ALA A 72 -1.54 22.94 11.42
N LYS A 73 -0.86 21.79 11.50
CA LYS A 73 0.12 21.35 10.50
C LYS A 73 -0.54 20.31 9.59
N GLY A 74 -0.62 20.61 8.30
CA GLY A 74 -1.21 19.68 7.33
C GLY A 74 -0.26 18.51 7.03
N GLU A 75 -0.86 17.36 6.75
CA GLU A 75 -0.17 16.16 6.30
C GLU A 75 0.03 16.17 4.79
N ILE A 76 1.11 15.55 4.31
CA ILE A 76 1.38 15.44 2.88
C ILE A 76 0.70 14.21 2.29
N VAL A 77 0.13 14.38 1.10
CA VAL A 77 -0.28 13.29 0.21
C VAL A 77 0.30 13.53 -1.17
N VAL A 78 0.64 12.47 -1.89
CA VAL A 78 1.13 12.55 -3.26
C VAL A 78 0.05 12.18 -4.26
N PHE A 79 0.04 12.88 -5.38
CA PHE A 79 -0.85 12.64 -6.50
C PHE A 79 0.00 12.40 -7.74
N TRP A 80 -0.33 11.34 -8.47
CA TRP A 80 0.36 10.98 -9.68
C TRP A 80 -0.62 10.69 -10.81
N LYS A 81 -0.35 11.24 -12.00
CA LYS A 81 -1.04 10.90 -13.24
C LYS A 81 -0.12 11.02 -14.46
N TRP A 82 -0.43 10.29 -15.52
CA TRP A 82 0.13 10.58 -16.84
C TRP A 82 -0.58 11.80 -17.43
N LEU A 83 0.18 12.71 -18.02
CA LEU A 83 -0.31 13.78 -18.87
C LEU A 83 0.02 13.45 -20.31
N GLU A 84 -0.90 13.73 -21.21
CA GLU A 84 -0.62 13.77 -22.63
C GLU A 84 -0.18 15.19 -22.98
N LYS A 85 1.01 15.31 -23.57
CA LYS A 85 1.57 16.57 -24.04
C LYS A 85 1.98 16.39 -25.49
N GLU A 86 1.54 17.28 -26.35
CA GLU A 86 2.02 17.33 -27.74
C GLU A 86 3.47 17.80 -27.77
N ASN A 87 4.31 17.06 -28.49
CA ASN A 87 5.69 17.43 -28.75
C ASN A 87 5.71 18.56 -29.79
N GLU A 88 6.27 19.71 -29.41
CA GLU A 88 6.29 20.93 -30.24
C GLU A 88 7.15 20.78 -31.51
N GLU A 89 8.07 19.81 -31.56
CA GLU A 89 8.96 19.54 -32.70
C GLU A 89 8.41 18.47 -33.66
N THR A 90 7.72 17.46 -33.14
CA THR A 90 7.25 16.31 -33.94
C THR A 90 5.73 16.29 -34.16
N GLY A 91 4.96 17.04 -33.37
CA GLY A 91 3.48 16.97 -33.36
C GLY A 91 2.93 15.68 -32.75
N GLU A 92 3.77 14.81 -32.19
CA GLU A 92 3.33 13.54 -31.58
C GLU A 92 2.87 13.74 -30.12
N LEU A 93 1.84 12.99 -29.72
CA LEU A 93 1.37 12.99 -28.33
C LEU A 93 2.30 12.13 -27.46
N GLU A 94 3.02 12.78 -26.56
CA GLU A 94 3.89 12.14 -25.57
C GLU A 94 3.20 12.02 -24.21
N LYS A 95 3.44 10.90 -23.51
CA LYS A 95 2.97 10.70 -22.13
C LYS A 95 4.06 11.08 -21.13
N ILE A 96 3.85 12.17 -20.40
CA ILE A 96 4.76 12.64 -19.35
C ILE A 96 4.17 12.38 -17.95
N PRO A 97 4.98 11.96 -16.97
CA PRO A 97 4.47 11.72 -15.62
C PRO A 97 4.34 13.04 -14.84
N LEU A 98 3.17 13.30 -14.29
CA LEU A 98 2.93 14.37 -13.33
C LEU A 98 2.92 13.82 -11.92
N LEU A 99 3.87 14.27 -11.09
CA LEU A 99 3.87 14.04 -9.64
C LEU A 99 3.68 15.37 -8.92
N ARG A 100 2.67 15.43 -8.05
CA ARG A 100 2.40 16.57 -7.16
C ARG A 100 2.24 16.08 -5.74
N TYR A 101 2.34 17.00 -4.79
CA TYR A 101 1.90 16.75 -3.43
C TYR A 101 0.89 17.82 -3.02
N TYR A 102 0.02 17.45 -2.10
CA TYR A 102 -0.97 18.33 -1.50
C TYR A 102 -0.84 18.26 0.01
N ARG A 103 -1.21 19.34 0.68
CA ARG A 103 -1.42 19.34 2.13
C ARG A 103 -2.88 19.12 2.44
N VAL A 104 -3.14 18.12 3.26
CA VAL A 104 -4.47 17.76 3.72
C VAL A 104 -4.55 17.88 5.24
N PHE A 105 -5.74 18.15 5.75
CA PHE A 105 -6.01 18.35 7.16
C PHE A 105 -7.10 17.39 7.59
N ASN A 106 -6.90 16.77 8.75
CA ASN A 106 -7.86 15.85 9.36
C ASN A 106 -9.09 16.64 9.84
N ILE A 107 -10.27 16.28 9.35
CA ILE A 107 -11.51 17.03 9.55
C ILE A 107 -11.90 17.08 11.03
N ALA A 108 -11.80 15.96 11.74
CA ALA A 108 -12.23 15.87 13.13
C ALA A 108 -11.30 16.63 14.09
N THR A 109 -9.99 16.58 13.85
CA THR A 109 -9.00 17.09 14.81
C THR A 109 -8.48 18.48 14.46
N GLN A 110 -8.35 18.82 13.18
CA GLN A 110 -7.66 20.02 12.71
C GLN A 110 -8.58 21.09 12.11
N CYS A 111 -9.87 20.80 11.94
CA CYS A 111 -10.83 21.71 11.30
C CYS A 111 -12.01 22.05 12.23
N GLU A 112 -12.71 23.13 11.88
CA GLU A 112 -13.94 23.61 12.51
C GLU A 112 -14.98 23.93 11.42
N GLY A 113 -16.26 23.87 11.75
CA GLY A 113 -17.35 24.19 10.83
C GLY A 113 -17.67 23.10 9.79
N LEU A 114 -17.04 21.92 9.86
CA LEU A 114 -17.34 20.76 9.03
C LEU A 114 -17.75 19.57 9.89
N GLN A 115 -18.70 18.78 9.40
CA GLN A 115 -19.11 17.54 10.02
C GLN A 115 -18.46 16.35 9.31
N SER A 116 -18.23 15.27 10.07
CA SER A 116 -17.85 13.99 9.50
C SER A 116 -18.97 13.50 8.58
N LYS A 117 -18.61 12.94 7.42
CA LYS A 117 -19.60 12.26 6.55
C LYS A 117 -19.67 10.76 6.81
N ARG A 118 -18.81 10.26 7.69
CA ARG A 118 -18.92 8.89 8.18
C ARG A 118 -19.93 8.89 9.30
N ASP A 119 -21.01 8.16 9.09
CA ASP A 119 -21.79 7.71 10.23
C ASP A 119 -20.83 6.86 11.08
N GLY A 120 -20.74 7.11 12.39
CA GLY A 120 -19.97 6.29 13.33
C GLY A 120 -20.56 4.88 13.50
N GLY A 121 -21.10 4.33 12.41
CA GLY A 121 -22.12 3.32 12.36
C GLY A 121 -21.55 1.91 12.32
N ALA A 122 -22.12 1.11 13.22
CA ALA A 122 -22.09 -0.34 13.32
C ALA A 122 -20.71 -0.98 13.19
N GLN A 123 -20.21 -1.47 14.31
CA GLN A 123 -19.25 -2.56 14.33
C GLN A 123 -19.90 -3.71 13.53
N GLN A 124 -19.56 -3.80 12.24
CA GLN A 124 -20.01 -4.91 11.42
C GLN A 124 -19.45 -6.18 12.05
N ASP A 125 -20.24 -7.24 12.04
CA ASP A 125 -19.79 -8.56 12.45
C ASP A 125 -18.74 -9.00 11.41
N HIS A 126 -17.48 -8.69 11.72
CA HIS A 126 -16.34 -8.79 10.81
C HIS A 126 -15.38 -9.82 11.38
N ASP A 127 -15.42 -11.03 10.82
CA ASP A 127 -14.45 -12.08 11.09
C ASP A 127 -13.30 -11.96 10.08
N PRO A 128 -12.08 -11.56 10.53
CA PRO A 128 -10.95 -11.39 9.62
C PRO A 128 -10.52 -12.64 8.88
N ILE A 129 -10.73 -13.80 9.52
CA ILE A 129 -10.34 -15.08 8.95
C ILE A 129 -11.29 -15.45 7.82
N GLU A 130 -12.60 -15.30 8.05
CA GLU A 130 -13.60 -15.49 7.01
C GLU A 130 -13.36 -14.56 5.81
N GLU A 131 -13.11 -13.27 6.08
CA GLU A 131 -12.80 -12.28 5.04
C GLU A 131 -11.54 -12.63 4.25
N ALA A 132 -10.51 -13.16 4.91
CA ALA A 132 -9.30 -13.62 4.25
C ALA A 132 -9.56 -14.83 3.35
N GLU A 133 -10.34 -15.80 3.82
CA GLU A 133 -10.75 -16.96 3.01
C GLU A 133 -11.57 -16.55 1.79
N GLN A 134 -12.55 -15.65 1.97
CA GLN A 134 -13.37 -15.12 0.89
C GLN A 134 -12.52 -14.38 -0.16
N LEU A 135 -11.56 -13.57 0.29
CA LEU A 135 -10.64 -12.87 -0.59
C LEU A 135 -9.77 -13.84 -1.40
N ILE A 136 -9.19 -14.85 -0.74
CA ILE A 136 -8.37 -15.88 -1.39
C ILE A 136 -9.19 -16.69 -2.40
N ALA A 137 -10.45 -16.97 -2.09
CA ALA A 137 -11.38 -17.65 -2.99
C ALA A 137 -11.79 -16.77 -4.18
N GLY A 138 -11.93 -15.46 -3.96
CA GLY A 138 -12.30 -14.46 -4.99
C GLY A 138 -11.17 -14.10 -5.95
N TYR A 139 -9.91 -14.43 -5.61
CA TYR A 139 -8.78 -14.18 -6.48
C TYR A 139 -8.81 -15.10 -7.74
N ALA A 140 -9.33 -14.55 -8.83
CA ALA A 140 -9.81 -15.29 -10.01
C ALA A 140 -8.80 -16.25 -10.66
N ASP A 141 -7.53 -15.86 -10.81
CA ASP A 141 -6.48 -16.65 -11.45
C ASP A 141 -5.36 -17.03 -10.45
N ARG A 142 -5.71 -17.15 -9.16
CA ARG A 142 -4.79 -17.49 -8.08
C ARG A 142 -4.03 -18.80 -8.36
N PRO A 143 -2.71 -18.88 -8.10
CA PRO A 143 -1.99 -20.14 -8.19
C PRO A 143 -2.44 -21.13 -7.10
N PRO A 144 -2.29 -22.45 -7.32
CA PRO A 144 -2.53 -23.42 -6.27
C PRO A 144 -1.61 -23.18 -5.07
N ILE A 145 -2.20 -23.21 -3.87
CA ILE A 145 -1.49 -23.17 -2.60
C ILE A 145 -1.32 -24.62 -2.16
N ARG A 146 -0.09 -25.02 -1.86
CA ARG A 146 0.27 -26.36 -1.40
C ARG A 146 1.20 -26.24 -0.20
N PHE A 147 1.40 -27.35 0.50
CA PHE A 147 2.47 -27.46 1.48
C PHE A 147 3.57 -28.35 0.94
N ALA A 148 4.79 -27.81 0.89
CA ALA A 148 6.01 -28.60 0.79
C ALA A 148 6.89 -28.30 2.02
N PRO A 149 7.52 -29.31 2.64
CA PRO A 149 8.45 -29.09 3.74
C PRO A 149 9.52 -28.08 3.36
N GLY A 150 9.81 -27.13 4.25
CA GLY A 150 10.75 -26.05 3.99
C GLY A 150 10.21 -24.71 4.50
N ARG A 151 10.36 -23.66 3.68
CA ARG A 151 9.88 -22.30 3.97
C ARG A 151 8.64 -21.97 3.14
N ALA A 152 7.93 -20.90 3.52
CA ALA A 152 6.95 -20.29 2.63
C ALA A 152 7.65 -19.65 1.41
N PHE A 153 7.08 -19.82 0.21
CA PHE A 153 7.54 -19.17 -1.01
C PHE A 153 6.52 -19.29 -2.16
N TYR A 154 6.52 -18.29 -3.03
CA TYR A 154 6.01 -18.37 -4.39
C TYR A 154 7.11 -18.84 -5.34
N ARG A 155 6.77 -19.79 -6.23
CA ARG A 155 7.69 -20.33 -7.25
C ARG A 155 7.24 -19.90 -8.65
N PRO A 156 7.88 -18.90 -9.27
CA PRO A 156 7.45 -18.33 -10.55
C PRO A 156 7.46 -19.34 -11.70
N ALA A 157 8.42 -20.25 -11.75
CA ALA A 157 8.58 -21.21 -12.86
C ALA A 157 7.39 -22.16 -13.01
N ASP A 158 6.73 -22.49 -11.89
CA ASP A 158 5.63 -23.43 -11.84
C ASP A 158 4.27 -22.77 -11.53
N ASP A 159 4.29 -21.47 -11.20
CA ASP A 159 3.12 -20.72 -10.72
C ASP A 159 2.43 -21.44 -9.54
N ILE A 160 3.19 -21.75 -8.49
CA ILE A 160 2.73 -22.45 -7.28
C ILE A 160 3.17 -21.69 -6.03
N ILE A 161 2.31 -21.66 -5.02
CA ILE A 161 2.63 -21.17 -3.67
C ILE A 161 2.84 -22.37 -2.74
N SER A 162 3.93 -22.35 -1.98
CA SER A 162 4.18 -23.26 -0.86
C SER A 162 4.06 -22.48 0.44
N VAL A 163 3.20 -22.92 1.37
CA VAL A 163 3.08 -22.36 2.73
C VAL A 163 2.86 -23.51 3.71
N PRO A 164 3.45 -23.48 4.93
CA PRO A 164 3.10 -24.40 6.00
C PRO A 164 1.60 -24.47 6.26
N PRO A 165 1.05 -25.62 6.69
CA PRO A 165 -0.36 -25.73 7.02
C PRO A 165 -0.71 -24.83 8.21
N LEU A 166 -1.95 -24.35 8.27
CA LEU A 166 -2.46 -23.48 9.33
C LEU A 166 -2.16 -24.00 10.76
N VAL A 167 -2.15 -25.32 10.94
CA VAL A 167 -1.89 -25.97 12.24
C VAL A 167 -0.45 -25.79 12.75
N ASP A 168 0.48 -25.39 11.89
CA ASP A 168 1.88 -25.14 12.23
C ASP A 168 2.12 -23.68 12.66
N TYR A 169 1.09 -22.83 12.65
CA TYR A 169 1.14 -21.44 13.10
C TYR A 169 0.53 -21.29 14.49
N ASP A 170 1.12 -20.41 15.30
CA ASP A 170 0.60 -20.12 16.65
C ASP A 170 -0.71 -19.33 16.59
N GLN A 171 -0.87 -18.44 15.60
CA GLN A 171 -2.07 -17.65 15.36
C GLN A 171 -2.53 -17.77 13.89
N PRO A 172 -3.83 -17.90 13.60
CA PRO A 172 -4.34 -17.93 12.24
C PRO A 172 -3.96 -16.70 11.40
N GLU A 173 -3.90 -15.53 12.02
CA GLU A 173 -3.53 -14.26 11.40
C GLU A 173 -2.13 -14.32 10.75
N GLU A 174 -1.18 -15.01 11.38
CA GLU A 174 0.19 -15.18 10.86
C GLU A 174 0.23 -16.05 9.60
N TYR A 175 -0.63 -17.07 9.56
CA TYR A 175 -0.82 -17.89 8.37
C TYR A 175 -1.32 -17.03 7.20
N TYR A 176 -2.38 -16.25 7.40
CA TYR A 176 -2.92 -15.40 6.32
C TYR A 176 -1.99 -14.27 5.93
N CYS A 177 -1.23 -13.69 6.87
CA CYS A 177 -0.14 -12.76 6.57
C CYS A 177 0.89 -13.39 5.62
N THR A 178 1.34 -14.61 5.94
CA THR A 178 2.29 -15.36 5.11
C THR A 178 1.70 -15.68 3.73
N VAL A 179 0.46 -16.18 3.69
CA VAL A 179 -0.23 -16.50 2.44
C VAL A 179 -0.40 -15.24 1.58
N PHE A 180 -0.78 -14.10 2.15
CA PHE A 180 -0.91 -12.86 1.38
C PHE A 180 0.42 -12.37 0.84
N HIS A 181 1.53 -12.51 1.58
CA HIS A 181 2.87 -12.21 1.07
C HIS A 181 3.18 -13.00 -0.22
N GLU A 182 2.99 -14.32 -0.17
CA GLU A 182 3.23 -15.18 -1.33
C GLU A 182 2.23 -14.95 -2.47
N LEU A 183 0.98 -14.62 -2.15
CA LEU A 183 -0.01 -14.25 -3.16
C LEU A 183 0.36 -12.95 -3.85
N VAL A 184 0.87 -11.95 -3.13
CA VAL A 184 1.35 -10.72 -3.75
C VAL A 184 2.51 -11.01 -4.67
N HIS A 185 3.50 -11.83 -4.29
CA HIS A 185 4.54 -12.29 -5.22
C HIS A 185 3.93 -12.93 -6.48
N SER A 186 2.91 -13.78 -6.32
CA SER A 186 2.27 -14.44 -7.44
C SER A 186 1.66 -13.46 -8.45
N THR A 187 1.12 -12.31 -8.01
CA THR A 187 0.60 -11.29 -8.93
C THR A 187 1.67 -10.74 -9.89
N GLY A 188 2.96 -10.89 -9.57
CA GLY A 188 4.05 -10.45 -10.44
C GLY A 188 4.36 -11.39 -11.60
N HIS A 189 3.73 -12.57 -11.65
CA HIS A 189 3.90 -13.55 -12.73
C HIS A 189 3.62 -12.95 -14.12
N ALA A 190 4.24 -13.52 -15.16
CA ALA A 190 4.14 -13.05 -16.55
C ALA A 190 2.70 -13.02 -17.10
N LYS A 191 1.82 -13.90 -16.58
CA LYS A 191 0.39 -13.95 -16.96
C LYS A 191 -0.48 -12.89 -16.25
N ARG A 192 0.08 -12.20 -15.26
CA ARG A 192 -0.61 -11.27 -14.36
C ARG A 192 -0.07 -9.85 -14.55
N LEU A 193 0.54 -9.25 -13.51
CA LEU A 193 1.10 -7.90 -13.58
C LEU A 193 2.50 -7.83 -14.20
N ASN A 194 3.10 -8.99 -14.54
CA ASN A 194 4.37 -9.10 -15.25
C ASN A 194 5.47 -8.19 -14.68
N ARG A 195 5.73 -8.32 -13.37
CA ARG A 195 6.74 -7.52 -12.68
C ARG A 195 8.11 -8.12 -12.91
N SER A 196 9.06 -7.29 -13.36
CA SER A 196 10.45 -7.71 -13.65
C SER A 196 11.13 -8.40 -12.46
N GLY A 197 10.83 -8.01 -11.22
CA GLY A 197 11.36 -8.68 -10.02
C GLY A 197 10.94 -10.15 -9.85
N ILE A 198 9.94 -10.61 -10.61
CA ILE A 198 9.46 -12.00 -10.64
C ILE A 198 9.81 -12.69 -11.97
N THR A 199 9.76 -11.96 -13.08
CA THR A 199 9.92 -12.54 -14.43
C THR A 199 11.35 -12.56 -14.94
N GLU A 200 12.23 -11.71 -14.40
CA GLU A 200 13.66 -11.75 -14.70
C GLU A 200 14.38 -12.60 -13.65
N LEU A 201 15.39 -13.36 -14.08
CA LEU A 201 16.23 -14.18 -13.19
C LEU A 201 17.08 -13.28 -12.28
N ALA A 202 16.51 -12.85 -11.16
CA ALA A 202 17.24 -12.24 -10.06
C ALA A 202 17.72 -13.35 -9.11
N ALA A 203 19.01 -13.37 -8.79
CA ALA A 203 19.49 -14.24 -7.72
C ALA A 203 18.96 -13.76 -6.36
N PHE A 204 18.78 -14.67 -5.39
CA PHE A 204 18.47 -14.28 -4.02
C PHE A 204 19.57 -13.36 -3.47
N GLY A 205 19.20 -12.15 -3.03
CA GLY A 205 20.14 -11.10 -2.61
C GLY A 205 20.54 -10.09 -3.69
N ASP A 206 19.99 -10.20 -4.90
CA ASP A 206 20.07 -9.17 -5.93
C ASP A 206 19.20 -7.95 -5.55
N GLU A 207 19.58 -6.77 -6.03
CA GLU A 207 18.88 -5.51 -5.77
C GLU A 207 17.41 -5.59 -6.21
N ASN A 208 17.14 -6.27 -7.33
CA ASN A 208 15.79 -6.50 -7.85
C ASN A 208 14.95 -7.39 -6.93
N TYR A 209 15.55 -8.41 -6.31
CA TYR A 209 14.87 -9.27 -5.35
C TYR A 209 14.42 -8.47 -4.11
N SER A 210 15.31 -7.63 -3.58
CA SER A 210 15.01 -6.79 -2.41
C SER A 210 13.87 -5.79 -2.67
N LYS A 211 13.75 -5.27 -3.90
CA LYS A 211 12.64 -4.39 -4.29
C LYS A 211 11.31 -5.14 -4.38
N GLU A 212 11.33 -6.38 -4.84
CA GLU A 212 10.12 -7.22 -4.94
C GLU A 212 9.62 -7.68 -3.56
N GLU A 213 10.52 -8.01 -2.63
CA GLU A 213 10.14 -8.30 -1.24
C GLU A 213 9.44 -7.10 -0.57
N LEU A 214 9.92 -5.87 -0.82
CA LEU A 214 9.23 -4.68 -0.30
C LEU A 214 7.81 -4.52 -0.89
N ILE A 215 7.61 -4.89 -2.16
CA ILE A 215 6.28 -4.90 -2.78
C ILE A 215 5.39 -5.95 -2.12
N ALA A 216 5.92 -7.15 -1.86
CA ALA A 216 5.23 -8.24 -1.20
C ALA A 216 4.80 -7.88 0.23
N GLU A 217 5.70 -7.34 1.04
CA GLU A 217 5.42 -6.89 2.42
C GLU A 217 4.34 -5.81 2.46
N ILE A 218 4.48 -4.78 1.62
CA ILE A 218 3.49 -3.69 1.56
C ILE A 218 2.15 -4.19 1.04
N GLY A 219 2.16 -5.07 0.04
CA GLY A 219 0.94 -5.65 -0.52
C GLY A 219 0.23 -6.54 0.50
N ALA A 220 0.96 -7.39 1.20
CA ALA A 220 0.42 -8.26 2.23
C ALA A 220 -0.23 -7.45 3.35
N ALA A 221 0.42 -6.37 3.77
CA ALA A 221 -0.15 -5.42 4.72
C ALA A 221 -1.45 -4.77 4.22
N MET A 222 -1.54 -4.41 2.94
CA MET A 222 -2.79 -3.89 2.36
C MET A 222 -3.89 -4.95 2.39
N MET A 223 -3.57 -6.21 2.07
CA MET A 223 -4.54 -7.31 2.11
C MET A 223 -5.02 -7.60 3.53
N CYS A 224 -4.09 -7.63 4.50
CA CYS A 224 -4.43 -7.77 5.92
C CYS A 224 -5.34 -6.65 6.38
N ALA A 225 -5.06 -5.40 5.96
CA ALA A 225 -5.89 -4.26 6.30
C ALA A 225 -7.31 -4.35 5.70
N VAL A 226 -7.46 -4.88 4.48
CA VAL A 226 -8.77 -5.16 3.88
C VAL A 226 -9.54 -6.19 4.69
N CYS A 227 -8.87 -7.28 5.11
CA CYS A 227 -9.47 -8.33 5.92
C CYS A 227 -9.58 -7.98 7.40
N GLY A 228 -9.07 -6.83 7.88
CA GLY A 228 -9.05 -6.50 9.31
C GLY A 228 -8.14 -7.41 10.16
N ILE A 229 -7.14 -8.03 9.55
CA ILE A 229 -6.09 -8.83 10.20
C ILE A 229 -5.02 -7.91 10.78
N ASP A 230 -4.67 -8.15 12.04
CA ASP A 230 -3.50 -7.53 12.67
C ASP A 230 -2.22 -8.23 12.17
N ASN A 231 -1.34 -7.48 11.52
CA ASN A 231 -0.07 -7.99 10.99
C ASN A 231 1.15 -7.63 11.87
N THR A 232 0.93 -7.19 13.10
CA THR A 232 2.01 -6.86 14.05
C THR A 232 2.60 -8.06 14.78
N THR A 233 1.93 -9.21 14.73
CA THR A 233 2.45 -10.49 15.25
C THR A 233 3.65 -11.00 14.45
N MET A 234 3.83 -10.51 13.21
CA MET A 234 5.03 -10.82 12.43
C MET A 234 6.26 -10.21 13.11
N GLU A 235 7.11 -11.04 13.72
CA GLU A 235 8.41 -10.60 14.21
C GLU A 235 9.31 -10.25 13.02
N ASN A 236 9.71 -8.98 12.90
CA ASN A 236 10.82 -8.63 12.02
C ASN A 236 12.11 -8.55 12.83
N SER A 237 13.12 -9.29 12.37
CA SER A 237 14.47 -9.05 12.85
C SER A 237 14.91 -7.62 12.51
N ALA A 238 15.67 -6.99 13.41
CA ALA A 238 16.26 -5.67 13.17
C ALA A 238 17.07 -5.59 11.86
N ALA A 239 17.51 -6.74 11.34
CA ALA A 239 18.19 -6.85 10.05
C ALA A 239 17.32 -6.40 8.87
N TYR A 240 16.02 -6.71 8.84
CA TYR A 240 15.12 -6.29 7.76
C TYR A 240 14.90 -4.77 7.73
N ILE A 241 14.66 -4.17 8.91
CA ILE A 241 14.51 -2.71 9.03
C ILE A 241 15.78 -2.00 8.57
N ASN A 242 16.95 -2.50 8.98
CA ASN A 242 18.23 -1.95 8.53
C ASN A 242 18.44 -2.09 7.01
N GLY A 243 18.03 -3.22 6.43
CA GLY A 243 18.04 -3.44 4.98
C GLY A 243 17.17 -2.42 4.23
N TRP A 244 15.93 -2.22 4.67
CA TRP A 244 15.03 -1.21 4.08
C TRP A 244 15.57 0.20 4.24
N LEU A 245 16.05 0.57 5.43
CA LEU A 245 16.63 1.89 5.68
C LEU A 245 17.80 2.19 4.73
N ARG A 246 18.64 1.19 4.44
CA ARG A 246 19.72 1.33 3.47
C ARG A 246 19.17 1.53 2.05
N ALA A 247 18.27 0.65 1.60
CA ALA A 247 17.70 0.73 0.26
C ALA A 247 16.94 2.05 0.00
N LEU A 248 16.20 2.55 0.99
CA LEU A 248 15.47 3.81 0.90
C LEU A 248 16.40 5.03 0.87
N LYS A 249 17.56 4.97 1.53
CA LYS A 249 18.58 6.03 1.44
C LYS A 249 19.25 6.05 0.08
N GLU A 250 19.49 4.88 -0.50
CA GLU A 250 20.12 4.72 -1.83
C GLU A 250 19.15 5.13 -2.97
N ASP A 251 17.86 4.79 -2.88
CA ASP A 251 16.84 5.16 -3.88
C ASP A 251 15.60 5.82 -3.25
N GLN A 252 15.54 7.14 -3.36
CA GLN A 252 14.44 7.96 -2.84
C GLN A 252 13.09 7.72 -3.54
N ARG A 253 13.06 7.02 -4.68
CA ARG A 253 11.82 6.70 -5.40
C ARG A 253 11.25 5.34 -5.00
N LEU A 254 12.07 4.51 -4.35
CA LEU A 254 11.77 3.11 -4.09
C LEU A 254 10.44 2.93 -3.37
N ILE A 255 10.20 3.63 -2.26
CA ILE A 255 8.98 3.42 -1.47
C ILE A 255 7.70 3.81 -2.21
N VAL A 256 7.74 4.90 -2.98
CA VAL A 256 6.57 5.37 -3.74
C VAL A 256 6.26 4.39 -4.88
N GLN A 257 7.29 3.89 -5.55
CA GLN A 257 7.13 2.88 -6.60
C GLN A 257 6.66 1.54 -6.03
N ALA A 258 7.24 1.08 -4.93
CA ALA A 258 6.88 -0.16 -4.26
C ALA A 258 5.43 -0.13 -3.79
N ALA A 259 5.02 0.94 -3.10
CA ALA A 259 3.64 1.11 -2.66
C ALA A 259 2.65 1.21 -3.84
N GLY A 260 3.04 1.82 -4.96
CA GLY A 260 2.24 1.84 -6.18
C GLY A 260 2.06 0.46 -6.81
N LYS A 261 3.12 -0.36 -6.86
CA LYS A 261 3.06 -1.74 -7.36
C LYS A 261 2.29 -2.66 -6.41
N ALA A 262 2.48 -2.51 -5.10
CA ALA A 262 1.75 -3.22 -4.07
C ALA A 262 0.24 -2.93 -4.13
N GLN A 263 -0.15 -1.66 -4.33
CA GLN A 263 -1.56 -1.31 -4.54
C GLN A 263 -2.14 -2.03 -5.76
N ARG A 264 -1.42 -2.05 -6.89
CA ARG A 264 -1.88 -2.77 -8.09
C ARG A 264 -2.02 -4.27 -7.84
N ALA A 265 -1.11 -4.87 -7.06
CA ALA A 265 -1.21 -6.28 -6.66
C ALA A 265 -2.46 -6.52 -5.80
N ALA A 266 -2.70 -5.68 -4.80
CA ALA A 266 -3.87 -5.77 -3.95
C ALA A 266 -5.18 -5.58 -4.72
N ASP A 267 -5.20 -4.63 -5.68
CA ASP A 267 -6.34 -4.39 -6.56
C ASP A 267 -6.62 -5.60 -7.46
N TYR A 268 -5.55 -6.17 -8.04
CA TYR A 268 -5.63 -7.34 -8.91
C TYR A 268 -6.21 -8.55 -8.17
N MET A 269 -5.74 -8.82 -6.94
CA MET A 269 -6.25 -9.91 -6.10
C MET A 269 -7.74 -9.74 -5.78
N GLN A 270 -8.20 -8.50 -5.57
CA GLN A 270 -9.60 -8.18 -5.29
C GLN A 270 -10.47 -8.05 -6.55
N GLY A 271 -9.89 -8.12 -7.76
CA GLY A 271 -10.61 -7.87 -9.01
C GLY A 271 -11.11 -6.42 -9.17
N ILE A 272 -10.49 -5.47 -8.47
CA ILE A 272 -10.88 -4.05 -8.51
C ILE A 272 -10.17 -3.35 -9.66
N THR A 273 -10.94 -2.70 -10.53
CA THR A 273 -10.40 -1.74 -11.50
C THR A 273 -10.59 -0.32 -10.97
N PHE A 274 -9.51 0.46 -10.94
CA PHE A 274 -9.56 1.86 -10.52
C PHE A 274 -9.39 2.77 -11.73
N GLU A 275 -10.47 3.42 -12.14
CA GLU A 275 -10.38 4.55 -13.05
C GLU A 275 -9.76 5.73 -12.30
N SER A 276 -8.65 6.28 -12.80
CA SER A 276 -8.04 7.47 -12.22
C SER A 276 -8.98 8.66 -12.42
N SER A 277 -9.92 8.86 -11.50
CA SER A 277 -10.80 10.02 -11.51
C SER A 277 -9.98 11.29 -11.25
N GLU A 278 -10.19 12.30 -12.07
CA GLU A 278 -9.67 13.65 -11.86
C GLU A 278 -10.31 14.25 -10.59
N ALA A 279 -9.58 14.27 -9.48
CA ALA A 279 -9.92 15.07 -8.31
C ALA A 279 -8.64 15.52 -7.61
#